data_AF-A0A846ZSN4-F1
#
_entry.id   AF-A0A846ZSN4-F1
#
_cell.length_a   1.000
_cell.length_b   1.000
_cell.length_c   1.000
_cell.angle_alpha   90.00
_cell.angle_beta   90.00
_cell.angle_gamma   90.00
#
_symmetry.space_group_name_H-M   'P 1'
#
loop_
_entity.id
_entity.type
_entity.pdbx_description
1 polymer ?
#
loop_
_entity_poly.entity_id
_entity_poly.type
_entity_poly.pdbx_seq_one_letter_code
_entity_poly.pdbx_strand_id
1 'polypeptide(L)'
;MLKRVENKRVTFVSYLKLLVYFLITLSIILLIRSFYLRKYEKEINIPIIKDTIAEIKPTDIYNYLQENDNIIIYMCVANNRDCRNFESRLKRYLDNNTYNNEITYLNLSDIDTNSFFKEFNSKYSDKAINH
;
A
#
# COMPACT_ATOMS: atom_id res chain seq x y z
N MET A 1 37.32 25.30 53.80
CA MET A 1 36.20 25.39 52.83
C MET A 1 36.51 24.60 51.54
N LEU A 2 36.74 23.29 51.58
CA LEU A 2 37.07 22.52 50.36
C LEU A 2 36.37 21.14 50.24
N LYS A 3 35.32 20.88 51.02
CA LYS A 3 34.58 19.60 50.97
C LYS A 3 33.25 19.66 50.19
N ARG A 4 32.89 20.82 49.62
CA ARG A 4 31.58 21.05 48.97
C ARG A 4 31.61 20.86 47.44
N VAL A 5 32.79 20.80 46.82
CA VAL A 5 32.96 20.71 45.35
C VAL A 5 32.89 19.26 44.85
N GLU A 6 33.23 18.28 45.68
CA GLU A 6 33.27 16.86 45.29
C GLU A 6 31.88 16.23 45.14
N ASN A 7 30.91 16.66 45.98
CA ASN A 7 29.57 16.05 46.02
C ASN A 7 28.65 16.48 44.85
N LYS A 8 28.99 17.57 44.14
CA LYS A 8 28.20 18.07 43.00
C LYS A 8 28.46 17.32 41.69
N ARG A 9 29.64 16.69 41.53
CA ARG A 9 29.99 15.94 40.31
C ARG A 9 29.26 14.61 40.22
N VAL A 10 29.05 13.94 41.35
CA VAL A 10 28.38 12.62 41.42
C VAL A 10 26.91 12.73 41.01
N THR A 11 26.27 13.87 41.30
CA THR A 11 24.90 14.17 40.88
C THR A 11 24.83 14.48 39.38
N PHE A 12 25.70 15.34 38.85
CA PHE A 12 25.66 15.74 37.43
C PHE A 12 25.90 14.58 36.46
N VAL A 13 26.84 13.67 36.77
CA VAL A 13 27.10 12.47 35.94
C VAL A 13 25.89 11.53 35.93
N SER A 14 25.16 11.45 37.04
CA SER A 14 23.94 10.62 37.13
C SER A 14 22.79 11.20 36.31
N TYR A 15 22.60 12.53 36.33
CA TYR A 15 21.62 13.20 35.47
C TYR A 15 22.01 13.13 33.98
N LEU A 16 23.30 13.19 33.66
CA LEU A 16 23.79 13.01 32.29
C LEU A 16 23.49 11.60 31.76
N LYS A 17 23.70 10.56 32.59
CA LYS A 17 23.32 9.18 32.23
C LYS A 17 21.82 9.05 31.99
N LEU A 18 20.99 9.67 32.84
CA LEU A 18 19.54 9.67 32.66
C LEU A 18 19.12 10.33 31.34
N LEU A 19 19.73 11.48 31.00
CA LEU A 19 19.50 12.17 29.72
C LEU A 19 19.86 11.28 28.53
N VAL A 20 20.99 10.56 28.61
CA VAL A 20 21.41 9.61 27.57
C VAL A 20 20.39 8.49 27.41
N TYR A 21 19.90 7.88 28.50
CA TYR A 21 18.85 6.87 28.42
C TYR A 21 17.55 7.41 27.80
N PHE A 22 17.17 8.65 28.13
CA PHE A 22 16.01 9.30 27.54
C PHE A 22 16.18 9.52 26.02
N LEU A 23 17.35 9.99 25.58
CA LEU A 23 17.63 10.19 24.16
C LEU A 23 17.68 8.86 23.39
N ILE A 24 18.25 7.81 24.00
CA ILE A 24 18.30 6.47 23.40
C ILE A 24 16.88 5.92 23.23
N THR A 25 16.06 5.97 24.28
CA THR A 25 14.67 5.47 24.21
C THR A 25 13.83 6.25 23.20
N LEU A 26 13.95 7.58 23.15
CA LEU A 26 13.30 8.42 22.14
C LEU A 26 13.76 8.04 20.72
N SER A 27 15.07 7.84 20.52
CA SER A 27 15.63 7.44 19.22
C SER A 27 15.11 6.07 18.78
N ILE A 28 15.04 5.10 19.68
CA ILE A 28 14.50 3.77 19.41
C ILE A 28 13.03 3.86 18.97
N ILE A 29 12.21 4.64 19.68
CA ILE A 29 10.79 4.84 19.33
C ILE A 29 10.65 5.44 17.92
N LEU A 30 11.45 6.46 17.59
CA LEU A 30 11.43 7.09 16.27
C LEU A 30 11.88 6.13 15.16
N LEU A 31 12.89 5.30 15.42
CA LEU A 31 13.37 4.30 14.47
C LEU A 31 12.30 3.22 14.20
N ILE A 32 11.68 2.68 15.26
CA ILE A 32 10.59 1.70 15.14
C ILE A 32 9.44 2.29 14.34
N ARG A 33 9.02 3.53 14.65
CA ARG A 33 7.96 4.23 13.92
C ARG A 33 8.29 4.40 12.44
N SER A 34 9.50 4.87 12.12
CA SER A 34 9.96 5.06 10.73
C SER A 34 9.97 3.75 9.96
N PHE A 35 10.47 2.68 10.58
CA PHE A 35 10.48 1.35 9.97
C PHE A 35 9.07 0.81 9.75
N TYR A 36 8.18 0.96 10.73
CA TYR A 36 6.79 0.53 10.63
C TYR A 36 6.04 1.27 9.53
N LEU A 37 6.17 2.60 9.45
CA LEU A 37 5.54 3.40 8.40
C LEU A 37 6.04 3.01 7.02
N ARG A 38 7.35 2.84 6.83
CA ARG A 38 7.92 2.39 5.55
C ARG A 38 7.41 1.01 5.13
N LYS A 39 7.25 0.09 6.08
CA LYS A 39 6.71 -1.25 5.82
C LYS A 39 5.23 -1.18 5.48
N TYR A 40 4.46 -0.42 6.25
CA TYR A 40 3.03 -0.21 6.02
C TYR A 40 2.77 0.43 4.66
N GLU A 41 3.48 1.51 4.30
CA GLU A 41 3.39 2.16 2.99
C GLU A 41 3.74 1.21 1.84
N LYS A 42 4.74 0.33 2.02
CA LYS A 42 5.05 -0.68 1.01
C LYS A 42 3.95 -1.73 0.87
N GLU A 43 3.38 -2.20 1.99
CA GLU A 43 2.36 -3.27 1.97
C GLU A 43 0.96 -2.80 1.55
N ILE A 44 0.60 -1.54 1.79
CA ILE A 44 -0.69 -0.99 1.33
C ILE A 44 -0.72 -0.72 -0.17
N ASN A 45 0.44 -0.47 -0.79
CA ASN A 45 0.54 -0.18 -2.22
C ASN A 45 0.67 -1.46 -3.06
N ILE A 46 0.86 -2.62 -2.44
CA ILE A 46 0.86 -3.91 -3.12
C ILE A 46 -0.57 -4.47 -3.09
N PRO A 47 -1.18 -4.76 -4.25
CA PRO A 47 -2.47 -5.43 -4.36
C PRO A 47 -2.41 -6.84 -3.74
N ILE A 48 -3.48 -7.27 -3.08
CA ILE A 48 -3.53 -8.58 -2.39
C ILE A 48 -3.53 -9.74 -3.40
N ILE A 49 -4.05 -9.48 -4.60
CA ILE A 49 -4.27 -10.47 -5.67
C ILE A 49 -3.09 -10.63 -6.64
N LYS A 50 -2.01 -9.86 -6.44
CA LYS A 50 -0.85 -9.77 -7.35
C LYS A 50 -0.21 -11.12 -7.73
N ASP A 51 -0.20 -12.07 -6.80
CA ASP A 51 0.40 -13.40 -7.01
C ASP A 51 -0.61 -14.46 -7.48
N THR A 52 -1.88 -14.09 -7.65
CA THR A 52 -2.97 -15.02 -7.99
C THR A 52 -3.44 -14.85 -9.44
N ILE A 53 -3.44 -13.63 -9.97
CA ILE A 53 -3.85 -13.33 -11.36
C ILE A 53 -2.88 -12.37 -12.04
N ALA A 54 -2.88 -12.34 -13.38
CA ALA A 54 -2.01 -11.45 -14.16
C ALA A 54 -2.34 -9.98 -13.88
N GLU A 55 -1.32 -9.15 -13.66
CA GLU A 55 -1.43 -7.70 -13.46
C GLU A 55 -1.05 -6.96 -14.75
N ILE A 56 -1.92 -6.05 -15.20
CA ILE A 56 -1.67 -5.11 -16.30
C ILE A 56 -1.60 -3.68 -15.78
N LYS A 57 -0.81 -2.85 -16.45
CA LYS A 57 -0.73 -1.42 -16.14
C LYS A 57 -1.84 -0.64 -16.87
N PRO A 58 -2.32 0.48 -16.30
CA PRO A 58 -3.25 1.38 -16.98
C PRO A 58 -2.78 1.91 -18.32
N THR A 59 -1.46 1.99 -18.55
CA THR A 59 -0.89 2.42 -19.84
C THR A 59 -1.11 1.39 -20.94
N ASP A 60 -1.25 0.11 -20.58
CA ASP A 60 -1.20 -1.02 -21.52
C ASP A 60 -2.60 -1.58 -21.81
N ILE A 61 -3.61 -1.15 -21.04
CA ILE A 61 -4.99 -1.62 -21.10
C ILE A 61 -5.59 -1.55 -22.52
N TYR A 62 -5.35 -0.48 -23.26
CA TYR A 62 -5.96 -0.29 -24.58
C TYR A 62 -5.41 -1.25 -25.63
N ASN A 63 -4.11 -1.54 -25.56
CA ASN A 63 -3.48 -2.55 -26.43
C ASN A 63 -3.97 -3.95 -26.03
N TYR A 64 -4.01 -4.21 -24.72
CA TYR A 64 -4.46 -5.49 -24.18
C TYR A 64 -5.92 -5.83 -24.58
N LEU A 65 -6.82 -4.83 -24.55
CA LEU A 65 -8.20 -4.96 -25.01
C LEU A 65 -8.34 -5.18 -26.52
N GLN A 66 -7.37 -4.75 -27.34
CA GLN A 66 -7.38 -5.00 -28.79
C GLN A 66 -6.84 -6.38 -29.15
N GLU A 67 -5.92 -6.91 -28.35
CA GLU A 67 -5.25 -8.19 -28.59
C GLU A 67 -6.10 -9.39 -28.13
N ASN A 68 -7.09 -9.17 -27.26
CA ASN A 68 -7.85 -10.24 -26.63
C ASN A 68 -9.36 -9.94 -26.69
N ASP A 69 -10.12 -10.80 -27.36
CA ASP A 69 -11.56 -10.59 -27.61
C ASP A 69 -12.48 -10.98 -26.43
N ASN A 70 -11.98 -11.76 -25.45
CA ASN A 70 -12.78 -12.29 -24.35
C ASN A 70 -12.00 -12.25 -23.04
N ILE A 71 -12.19 -11.17 -22.26
CA ILE A 71 -11.40 -10.88 -21.06
C ILE A 71 -12.32 -10.46 -19.93
N ILE A 72 -12.05 -10.92 -18.71
CA ILE A 72 -12.63 -10.37 -17.48
C ILE A 72 -11.57 -9.50 -16.81
N ILE A 73 -11.83 -8.20 -16.70
CA ILE A 73 -10.91 -7.25 -16.05
C ILE A 73 -11.47 -6.84 -14.69
N TYR A 74 -10.71 -7.13 -13.65
CA TYR A 74 -10.95 -6.59 -12.31
C TYR A 74 -10.02 -5.40 -12.08
N MET A 75 -10.58 -4.26 -11.68
CA MET A 75 -9.83 -3.00 -11.53
C MET A 75 -10.04 -2.42 -10.13
N CYS A 76 -8.96 -2.00 -9.47
CA CYS A 76 -9.06 -1.38 -8.15
C CYS A 76 -7.80 -0.58 -7.78
N VAL A 77 -7.91 0.17 -6.67
CA VAL A 77 -6.81 0.90 -6.04
C VAL A 77 -6.30 0.09 -4.84
N ALA A 78 -5.01 -0.21 -4.79
CA ALA A 78 -4.42 -1.14 -3.81
C ALA A 78 -4.56 -0.68 -2.34
N ASN A 79 -4.56 0.64 -2.12
CA ASN A 79 -4.67 1.24 -0.80
C ASN A 79 -6.13 1.45 -0.32
N ASN A 80 -7.11 1.18 -1.19
CA ASN A 80 -8.53 1.34 -0.84
C ASN A 80 -9.00 0.15 0.00
N ARG A 81 -9.67 0.44 1.14
CA ARG A 81 -10.10 -0.60 2.08
C ARG A 81 -11.13 -1.57 1.49
N ASP A 82 -12.08 -1.06 0.70
CA ASP A 82 -13.12 -1.87 0.08
C ASP A 82 -12.54 -2.76 -1.01
N CYS A 83 -11.61 -2.22 -1.82
CA CYS A 83 -10.81 -2.99 -2.77
C CYS A 83 -10.09 -4.15 -2.08
N ARG A 84 -9.37 -3.89 -0.98
CA ARG A 84 -8.62 -4.93 -0.24
C ARG A 84 -9.53 -6.00 0.36
N ASN A 85 -10.67 -5.60 0.89
CA ASN A 85 -11.65 -6.53 1.45
C ASN A 85 -12.24 -7.45 0.37
N PHE A 86 -12.56 -6.89 -0.80
CA PHE A 86 -13.02 -7.66 -1.94
C PHE A 86 -11.91 -8.57 -2.48
N GLU A 87 -10.70 -8.06 -2.70
CA GLU A 87 -9.54 -8.84 -3.18
C GLU A 87 -9.24 -10.03 -2.29
N SER A 88 -9.31 -9.87 -0.96
CA SER A 88 -9.09 -10.97 -0.03
C SER A 88 -10.12 -12.10 -0.22
N ARG A 89 -11.38 -11.76 -0.53
CA ARG A 89 -12.44 -12.75 -0.81
C ARG A 89 -12.28 -13.35 -2.20
N LEU A 90 -11.97 -12.52 -3.20
CA LEU A 90 -11.73 -12.95 -4.58
C LEU A 90 -10.54 -13.91 -4.64
N LYS A 91 -9.42 -13.57 -4.00
CA LYS A 91 -8.25 -14.44 -3.89
C LYS A 91 -8.62 -15.79 -3.29
N ARG A 92 -9.35 -15.81 -2.16
CA ARG A 92 -9.81 -17.07 -1.55
C ARG A 92 -10.71 -17.88 -2.48
N TYR A 93 -11.54 -17.23 -3.30
CA TYR A 93 -12.37 -17.92 -4.27
C TYR A 93 -11.54 -18.50 -5.41
N LEU A 94 -10.56 -17.75 -5.91
CA LEU A 94 -9.66 -18.12 -6.99
C LEU A 94 -8.69 -19.24 -6.58
N ASP A 95 -8.08 -19.18 -5.39
CA ASP A 95 -7.19 -20.24 -4.90
C ASP A 95 -7.88 -21.60 -4.76
N ASN A 96 -9.22 -21.62 -4.64
CA ASN A 96 -10.04 -22.84 -4.53
C ASN A 96 -10.64 -23.30 -5.86
N ASN A 97 -10.40 -22.59 -6.96
CA ASN A 97 -10.96 -22.89 -8.28
C ASN A 97 -9.88 -22.74 -9.38
N THR A 98 -10.15 -23.18 -10.61
CA THR A 98 -9.20 -23.10 -11.74
C THR A 98 -9.34 -21.84 -12.61
N TYR A 99 -10.15 -20.85 -12.20
CA TYR A 99 -10.47 -19.65 -13.01
C TYR A 99 -9.39 -18.55 -13.01
N ASN A 100 -8.21 -18.81 -12.44
CA ASN A 100 -7.16 -17.80 -12.26
C ASN A 100 -6.60 -17.25 -13.58
N ASN A 101 -6.78 -17.98 -14.68
CA ASN A 101 -6.27 -17.61 -16.00
C ASN A 101 -7.26 -16.75 -16.81
N GLU A 102 -8.50 -16.55 -16.34
CA GLU A 102 -9.55 -15.83 -17.08
C GLU A 102 -9.71 -14.38 -16.63
N ILE A 103 -9.18 -14.04 -15.45
CA ILE A 103 -9.31 -12.72 -14.83
C ILE A 103 -7.96 -12.03 -14.86
N THR A 104 -7.94 -10.77 -15.31
CA THR A 104 -6.76 -9.92 -15.30
C THR A 104 -6.99 -8.73 -14.36
N TYR A 105 -6.01 -8.44 -13.52
CA TYR A 105 -6.04 -7.31 -12.59
C TYR A 105 -5.47 -6.05 -13.23
N LEU A 106 -6.19 -4.94 -13.09
CA LEU A 106 -5.75 -3.61 -13.48
C LEU A 106 -5.54 -2.74 -12.23
N ASN A 107 -4.28 -2.41 -11.96
CA ASN A 107 -3.91 -1.59 -10.82
C ASN A 107 -4.06 -0.09 -11.12
N LEU A 108 -5.00 0.57 -10.44
CA LEU A 108 -5.30 2.00 -10.64
C LEU A 108 -4.57 2.93 -9.65
N SER A 109 -3.64 2.42 -8.85
CA SER A 109 -3.05 3.17 -7.73
C SER A 109 -2.18 4.37 -8.16
N ASP A 110 -1.60 4.30 -9.35
CA ASP A 110 -0.63 5.30 -9.85
C ASP A 110 -1.25 6.29 -10.85
N ILE A 111 -2.57 6.32 -10.99
CA ILE A 111 -3.26 7.17 -11.98
C ILE A 111 -4.39 7.99 -11.35
N ASP A 112 -4.77 9.07 -12.03
CA ASP A 112 -6.02 9.77 -11.73
C ASP A 112 -7.20 8.92 -12.21
N THR A 113 -7.79 8.18 -11.29
CA THR A 113 -8.97 7.33 -11.52
C THR A 113 -10.11 8.05 -12.22
N ASN A 114 -10.37 9.33 -11.91
CA ASN A 114 -11.48 10.07 -12.51
C ASN A 114 -11.25 10.34 -13.99
N SER A 115 -10.04 10.79 -14.34
CA SER A 115 -9.65 11.00 -15.74
C SER A 115 -9.64 9.68 -16.51
N PHE A 116 -9.10 8.62 -15.91
CA PHE A 116 -9.11 7.28 -16.48
C PHE A 116 -10.54 6.80 -16.77
N PHE A 117 -11.45 6.86 -15.81
CA PHE A 117 -12.85 6.44 -16.01
C PHE A 117 -13.56 7.29 -17.05
N LYS A 118 -13.29 8.59 -17.11
CA LYS A 118 -13.86 9.46 -18.14
C LYS A 118 -13.42 9.05 -19.54
N GLU A 119 -12.13 8.79 -19.73
CA GLU A 119 -11.56 8.34 -21.00
C GLU A 119 -12.07 6.95 -21.37
N PHE A 120 -11.96 5.99 -20.44
CA PHE A 120 -12.43 4.62 -20.59
C PHE A 120 -13.91 4.57 -20.97
N ASN A 121 -14.77 5.29 -20.24
CA ASN A 121 -16.19 5.35 -20.53
C ASN A 121 -16.48 6.07 -21.86
N SER A 122 -15.73 7.10 -22.23
CA SER A 122 -15.94 7.75 -23.54
C SER A 122 -15.65 6.84 -24.73
N LYS A 123 -14.77 5.85 -24.55
CA LYS A 123 -14.29 4.94 -25.60
C LYS A 123 -15.06 3.62 -25.65
N TYR A 124 -15.49 3.12 -24.50
CA TYR A 124 -16.09 1.78 -24.37
C TYR A 124 -17.47 1.77 -23.69
N SER A 125 -17.85 2.82 -22.97
CA SER A 125 -19.22 2.93 -22.49
C SER A 125 -20.03 3.52 -23.63
N ASP A 126 -20.71 2.66 -24.38
CA ASP A 126 -21.82 3.10 -25.20
C ASP A 126 -22.77 3.93 -24.32
N LYS A 127 -23.39 4.97 -24.89
CA LYS A 127 -24.57 5.62 -24.33
C LYS A 127 -25.71 4.59 -24.24
N ALA A 128 -25.65 3.66 -23.30
CA ALA A 128 -26.50 2.48 -23.29
C ALA A 128 -26.83 1.99 -21.89
N ILE A 129 -27.03 2.89 -20.91
CA ILE A 129 -27.96 2.62 -19.79
C ILE A 129 -28.65 3.94 -19.42
N ASN A 130 -29.54 4.43 -20.29
CA ASN A 130 -30.69 5.20 -19.85
C ASN A 130 -31.85 4.22 -19.78
N HIS A 131 -32.17 3.74 -18.58
CA HIS A 131 -33.46 3.16 -18.25
C HIS A 131 -33.88 3.61 -16.86
#